data_AF-A0AA85K902-F1
#
_entry.id   AF-A0AA85K902-F1
#
_cell.length_a   1.000
_cell.length_b   1.000
_cell.length_c   1.000
_cell.angle_alpha   90.00
_cell.angle_beta   90.00
_cell.angle_gamma   90.00
#
_symmetry.space_group_name_H-M   'P 1'
#
loop_
_entity.id
_entity.type
_entity.pdbx_description
1 polymer ?
#
loop_
_entity_poly.entity_id
_entity_poly.type
_entity_poly.pdbx_seq_one_letter_code
_entity_poly.pdbx_strand_id
1 'polypeptide(L)'
;MMGFLVFTSLGFAVCMSLNVLQAFEFVLWVVFVDFISISLLQATFLWIITNHFFIDLSRARSLQLTALASDTENNPEVEWGYAFDVHLNGFFPALCILHLLQLPFLYMILKNWFIGRLLGNTFWLASFIYYTYITFLGYRALPFLKRTTVLLWPITAAIVIYIVSLIMNWNFTLFLCHFYQFRLF
;
A
#
# COMPACT_ATOMS: atom_id res chain seq x y z
N MET A 1 13.68 -2.48 4.76
CA MET A 1 12.83 -1.85 3.73
C MET A 1 13.54 -0.73 2.96
N MET A 2 14.14 0.27 3.62
CA MET A 2 14.82 1.39 2.92
C MET A 2 15.90 0.96 1.92
N GLY A 3 16.83 0.09 2.31
CA GLY A 3 17.88 -0.39 1.38
C GLY A 3 17.31 -1.10 0.15
N PHE A 4 16.17 -1.80 0.29
CA PHE A 4 15.48 -2.44 -0.82
C PHE A 4 14.86 -1.41 -1.78
N LEU A 5 14.25 -0.36 -1.25
CA LEU A 5 13.71 0.74 -2.07
C LEU A 5 14.82 1.45 -2.84
N VAL A 6 15.95 1.75 -2.20
CA VAL A 6 17.10 2.37 -2.87
C VAL A 6 17.63 1.47 -3.99
N PHE A 7 17.82 0.18 -3.72
CA PHE A 7 18.33 -0.76 -4.73
C PHE A 7 17.38 -0.90 -5.92
N THR A 8 16.08 -1.07 -5.66
CA THR A 8 15.08 -1.23 -6.73
C THR A 8 14.84 0.07 -7.50
N SER A 9 14.82 1.23 -6.85
CA SER A 9 14.69 2.53 -7.53
C SER A 9 15.87 2.82 -8.46
N LEU A 10 17.10 2.41 -8.10
CA LEU A 10 18.23 2.44 -9.04
C LEU A 10 17.97 1.56 -10.27
N GLY A 11 17.39 0.37 -10.10
CA GLY A 11 16.97 -0.49 -11.21
C GLY A 11 15.95 0.18 -12.13
N PHE A 12 14.93 0.85 -11.57
CA PHE A 12 13.96 1.64 -12.33
C PHE A 12 14.61 2.81 -13.07
N ALA A 13 15.54 3.52 -12.43
CA ALA A 13 16.26 4.63 -13.05
C ALA A 13 17.06 4.18 -14.28
N VAL A 14 17.70 3.01 -14.22
CA VAL A 14 18.39 2.39 -15.37
C VAL A 14 17.40 2.05 -16.47
N CYS A 15 16.28 1.39 -16.15
CA CYS A 15 15.26 1.04 -17.14
C CYS A 15 14.62 2.27 -17.81
N MET A 16 14.50 3.39 -17.09
CA MET A 16 13.99 4.66 -17.63
C MET A 16 15.06 5.52 -18.32
N SER A 17 16.32 5.05 -18.36
CA SER A 17 17.46 5.77 -18.95
C SER A 17 17.67 7.18 -18.38
N LEU A 18 17.55 7.31 -17.05
CA LEU A 18 17.78 8.58 -16.34
C LEU A 18 19.28 8.90 -16.20
N ASN A 19 19.64 10.18 -16.21
CA ASN A 19 21.00 10.64 -15.90
C ASN A 19 21.32 10.43 -14.41
N VAL A 20 22.61 10.45 -14.03
CA VAL A 20 23.05 10.23 -12.63
C VAL A 20 22.39 11.19 -11.65
N LEU A 21 22.29 12.48 -12.01
CA LEU A 21 21.62 13.48 -11.16
C LEU A 21 20.11 13.19 -11.01
N GLN A 22 19.45 12.87 -12.13
CA GLN A 22 18.01 12.53 -12.13
C GLN A 22 17.74 11.22 -11.36
N ALA A 23 18.65 10.25 -11.44
CA ALA A 23 18.56 9.01 -10.67
C ALA A 23 18.69 9.28 -9.17
N PHE A 24 19.60 10.17 -8.75
CA PHE A 24 19.72 10.56 -7.35
C PHE A 24 18.47 11.28 -6.84
N GLU A 25 17.94 12.25 -7.60
CA GLU A 25 16.68 12.93 -7.27
C GLU A 25 15.49 11.96 -7.21
N PHE A 26 15.42 11.01 -8.14
CA PHE A 26 14.41 9.96 -8.17
C PHE A 26 14.45 9.10 -6.91
N VAL A 27 15.63 8.62 -6.51
CA VAL A 27 15.80 7.80 -5.30
C VAL A 27 15.36 8.58 -4.05
N LEU A 28 15.76 9.84 -3.93
CA LEU A 28 15.33 10.69 -2.81
C LEU A 28 13.82 10.85 -2.78
N TRP A 29 13.20 11.10 -3.93
CA TRP A 29 11.76 11.24 -4.04
C TRP A 29 11.03 9.97 -3.60
N VAL A 30 11.44 8.80 -4.12
CA VAL A 30 10.84 7.51 -3.76
C VAL A 30 10.94 7.24 -2.26
N VAL A 31 12.06 7.59 -1.63
CA VAL A 31 12.25 7.37 -0.19
C VAL A 31 11.43 8.35 0.67
N PHE A 32 11.52 9.65 0.40
CA PHE A 32 10.91 10.66 1.28
C PHE A 32 9.44 10.92 1.00
N VAL A 33 9.07 10.98 -0.28
CA VAL A 33 7.69 11.26 -0.68
C VAL A 33 6.91 9.96 -0.74
N ASP A 34 7.28 9.06 -1.64
CA ASP A 34 6.44 7.90 -1.94
C ASP A 34 6.44 6.88 -0.80
N PHE A 35 7.54 6.73 -0.08
CA PHE A 35 7.59 5.86 1.08
C PHE A 35 7.23 6.57 2.38
N ILE A 36 8.05 7.50 2.89
CA ILE A 36 7.81 8.07 4.23
C ILE A 36 6.49 8.83 4.30
N SER A 37 6.26 9.77 3.39
CA SER A 37 5.09 10.67 3.47
C SER A 37 3.78 9.91 3.25
N ILE A 38 3.71 9.08 2.21
CA ILE A 38 2.52 8.26 1.94
C ILE A 38 2.29 7.24 3.07
N SER A 39 3.34 6.64 3.65
CA SER A 39 3.17 5.69 4.76
C SER A 39 2.55 6.35 5.99
N LEU A 40 3.01 7.55 6.35
CA LEU A 40 2.45 8.31 7.47
C LEU A 40 0.99 8.71 7.20
N LEU A 41 0.67 9.16 5.98
CA LEU A 41 -0.69 9.50 5.59
C LEU A 41 -1.61 8.28 5.64
N GLN A 42 -1.17 7.16 5.07
CA GLN A 42 -1.98 5.94 4.99
C GLN A 42 -2.19 5.31 6.38
N ALA A 43 -1.17 5.30 7.24
CA ALA A 43 -1.31 4.86 8.62
C ALA A 43 -2.28 5.73 9.40
N THR A 44 -2.18 7.06 9.25
CA THR A 44 -3.08 8.01 9.91
C THR A 44 -4.52 7.84 9.41
N PHE A 45 -4.72 7.64 8.12
CA PHE A 45 -6.03 7.37 7.53
C PHE A 45 -6.65 6.08 8.08
N LEU A 46 -5.89 4.98 8.10
CA LEU A 46 -6.37 3.71 8.65
C LEU A 46 -6.65 3.79 10.15
N TRP A 47 -5.82 4.52 10.89
CA TRP A 47 -6.01 4.80 12.32
C TRP A 47 -7.33 5.54 12.57
N ILE A 48 -7.61 6.62 11.83
CA ILE A 48 -8.86 7.38 11.91
C ILE A 48 -10.06 6.49 11.57
N ILE A 49 -10.00 5.77 10.45
CA ILE A 49 -11.11 4.88 10.03
C ILE A 49 -11.39 3.83 11.09
N THR A 50 -10.34 3.24 11.66
CA THR A 50 -10.50 2.14 12.59
C THR A 50 -11.09 2.59 13.92
N ASN A 51 -10.61 3.72 14.45
CA ASN A 51 -11.15 4.27 15.67
C ASN A 51 -12.58 4.84 15.49
N HIS A 52 -12.93 5.34 14.31
CA HIS A 52 -14.26 5.92 14.09
C HIS A 52 -15.34 4.89 13.72
N PHE A 53 -15.00 3.85 12.94
CA PHE A 53 -16.00 2.94 12.36
C PHE A 53 -15.97 1.52 12.90
N PHE A 54 -14.86 1.04 13.47
CA PHE A 54 -14.67 -0.38 13.77
C PHE A 54 -14.63 -0.73 15.26
N ILE A 55 -14.50 0.25 16.16
CA ILE A 55 -14.56 0.02 17.62
C ILE A 55 -15.96 -0.42 18.02
N ASP A 56 -16.03 -1.55 18.73
CA ASP A 56 -17.26 -2.00 19.37
C ASP A 56 -17.22 -1.78 20.88
N LEU A 57 -17.89 -0.71 21.33
CA LEU A 57 -18.00 -0.35 22.75
C LEU A 57 -18.67 -1.44 23.62
N SER A 58 -19.46 -2.34 23.03
CA SER A 58 -20.12 -3.41 23.79
C SER A 58 -19.15 -4.54 24.19
N ARG A 59 -18.30 -4.99 23.26
CA ARG A 59 -17.27 -6.00 23.52
C ARG A 59 -16.08 -5.44 24.30
N ALA A 60 -15.71 -4.20 24.01
CA ALA A 60 -14.76 -3.40 24.80
C ALA A 60 -15.04 -3.51 26.31
N ARG A 61 -16.29 -3.19 26.69
CA ARG A 61 -16.75 -3.23 28.09
C ARG A 61 -16.77 -4.64 28.67
N SER A 62 -17.10 -5.65 27.87
CA SER A 62 -17.09 -7.06 28.33
C SER A 62 -15.68 -7.59 28.65
N LEU A 63 -14.67 -7.20 27.87
CA LEU A 63 -13.26 -7.54 28.12
C LEU A 63 -12.72 -6.83 29.37
N GLN A 64 -13.16 -5.58 29.59
CA GLN A 64 -12.82 -4.81 30.78
C GLN A 64 -13.47 -5.42 32.05
N LEU A 65 -14.66 -6.02 31.93
CA LEU A 65 -15.34 -6.67 33.05
C LEU A 65 -14.66 -7.98 33.49
N THR A 66 -14.05 -8.73 32.58
CA THR A 66 -13.22 -9.92 32.90
C THR A 66 -11.85 -9.53 33.46
N ALA A 67 -11.34 -8.35 33.14
CA ALA A 67 -10.11 -7.78 33.69
C ALA A 67 -10.40 -6.99 34.99
N LEU A 68 -10.79 -7.71 36.04
CA LEU A 68 -11.30 -7.19 37.32
C LEU A 68 -10.25 -6.45 38.20
N ALA A 69 -9.26 -5.73 37.63
CA ALA A 69 -8.17 -5.15 38.43
C ALA A 69 -7.39 -3.94 37.86
N SER A 70 -7.93 -3.13 36.94
CA SER A 70 -7.25 -1.86 36.60
C SER A 70 -8.21 -0.69 36.50
N ASP A 71 -8.12 0.21 37.49
CA ASP A 71 -8.79 1.51 37.64
C ASP A 71 -8.41 2.53 36.54
N THR A 72 -8.32 2.09 35.29
CA THR A 72 -8.18 3.00 34.16
C THR A 72 -9.29 2.70 33.18
N GLU A 73 -10.20 3.67 33.08
CA GLU A 73 -11.28 3.76 32.09
C GLU A 73 -10.68 3.95 30.69
N ASN A 74 -9.85 3.00 30.24
CA ASN A 74 -9.24 3.02 28.93
C ASN A 74 -10.29 2.50 27.94
N ASN A 75 -10.96 3.42 27.26
CA ASN A 75 -11.69 3.07 26.04
C ASN A 75 -10.71 2.36 25.09
N PRO A 76 -11.04 1.19 24.54
CA PRO A 76 -10.10 0.49 23.67
C PRO A 76 -10.00 1.23 22.35
N GLU A 77 -8.84 1.84 22.15
CA GLU A 77 -8.46 2.56 20.96
C GLU A 77 -7.35 1.80 20.24
N VAL A 78 -7.34 1.89 18.91
CA VAL A 78 -6.21 1.44 18.13
C VAL A 78 -5.11 2.48 18.25
N GLU A 79 -3.94 2.04 18.70
CA GLU A 79 -2.75 2.87 18.76
C GLU A 79 -2.28 3.26 17.35
N TRP A 80 -1.88 4.51 17.15
CA TRP A 80 -1.35 4.95 15.86
C TRP A 80 -0.11 4.15 15.45
N GLY A 81 0.76 3.80 16.41
CA GLY A 81 1.93 2.96 16.17
C GLY A 81 1.57 1.57 15.64
N TYR A 82 0.47 0.98 16.13
CA TYR A 82 -0.06 -0.27 15.60
C TYR A 82 -0.58 -0.12 14.17
N ALA A 83 -1.33 0.95 13.90
CA ALA A 83 -1.83 1.24 12.54
C ALA A 83 -0.69 1.44 11.54
N PHE A 84 0.39 2.08 11.97
CA PHE A 84 1.62 2.25 11.20
C PHE A 84 2.34 0.91 10.96
N ASP A 85 2.48 0.07 11.98
CA ASP A 85 3.07 -1.28 11.83
C ASP A 85 2.28 -2.15 10.84
N VAL A 86 0.95 -2.18 10.96
CA VAL A 86 0.07 -2.89 10.01
C VAL A 86 0.24 -2.36 8.59
N HIS A 87 0.33 -1.03 8.40
CA HIS A 87 0.59 -0.45 7.09
C HIS A 87 1.93 -0.93 6.52
N LEU A 88 3.03 -0.85 7.28
CA LEU A 88 4.35 -1.28 6.81
C LEU A 88 4.40 -2.78 6.49
N ASN A 89 3.75 -3.61 7.31
CA ASN A 89 3.67 -5.06 7.10
C ASN A 89 2.87 -5.42 5.84
N GLY A 90 1.82 -4.66 5.50
CA GLY A 90 1.10 -4.82 4.24
C GLY A 90 1.85 -4.23 3.04
N PHE A 91 2.55 -3.11 3.25
CA PHE A 91 3.24 -2.37 2.19
C PHE A 91 4.47 -3.11 1.67
N PHE A 92 5.21 -3.81 2.54
CA PHE A 92 6.43 -4.52 2.14
C PHE A 92 6.18 -5.62 1.07
N PRO A 93 5.21 -6.55 1.22
CA PRO A 93 4.86 -7.48 0.15
C PRO A 93 4.40 -6.80 -1.14
N ALA A 94 3.59 -5.74 -1.00
CA ALA A 94 3.10 -4.95 -2.13
C ALA A 94 4.25 -4.30 -2.92
N LEU A 95 5.26 -3.78 -2.21
CA LEU A 95 6.51 -3.30 -2.78
C LEU A 95 7.29 -4.41 -3.47
N CYS A 96 7.44 -5.59 -2.87
CA CYS A 96 8.14 -6.72 -3.50
C CYS A 96 7.50 -7.08 -4.85
N ILE A 97 6.17 -7.05 -4.95
CA ILE A 97 5.47 -7.34 -6.20
C ILE A 97 5.79 -6.27 -7.26
N LEU A 98 5.68 -4.98 -6.93
CA LEU A 98 5.85 -3.89 -7.90
C LEU A 98 7.31 -3.54 -8.21
N HIS A 99 8.20 -3.66 -7.23
CA HIS A 99 9.59 -3.20 -7.34
C HIS A 99 10.60 -4.32 -7.63
N LEU A 100 10.29 -5.56 -7.25
CA LEU A 100 11.17 -6.71 -7.50
C LEU A 100 10.60 -7.62 -8.59
N LEU A 101 9.36 -8.10 -8.45
CA LEU A 101 8.80 -9.08 -9.39
C LEU A 101 8.43 -8.45 -10.75
N GLN A 102 7.94 -7.22 -10.77
CA GLN A 102 7.57 -6.53 -12.00
C GLN A 102 8.77 -5.98 -12.77
N LEU A 103 9.89 -5.68 -12.09
CA LEU A 103 11.05 -4.98 -12.67
C LEU A 103 11.62 -5.67 -13.93
N PRO A 104 11.82 -7.01 -13.99
CA PRO A 104 12.29 -7.70 -15.20
C PRO A 104 11.35 -7.54 -16.41
N PHE A 105 10.06 -7.29 -16.17
CA PHE A 105 9.04 -7.14 -17.21
C PHE A 105 8.84 -5.69 -17.64
N LEU A 106 9.54 -4.72 -17.01
CA LEU A 106 9.30 -3.31 -17.22
C LEU A 106 9.44 -2.90 -18.69
N TYR A 107 10.46 -3.39 -19.40
CA TYR A 107 10.62 -3.13 -20.84
C TYR A 107 9.43 -3.59 -21.68
N MET A 108 8.82 -4.73 -21.34
CA MET A 108 7.62 -5.25 -22.02
C MET A 108 6.38 -4.41 -21.68
N ILE A 109 6.24 -4.01 -20.42
CA ILE A 109 5.12 -3.19 -19.93
C ILE A 109 5.16 -1.80 -20.58
N LEU A 110 6.34 -1.21 -20.75
CA LEU A 110 6.54 0.11 -21.34
C LEU A 110 6.23 0.18 -22.84
N LYS A 111 6.31 -0.94 -23.59
CA LYS A 111 5.86 -0.98 -25.00
C LYS A 111 4.36 -0.73 -25.18
N ASN A 112 3.60 -0.77 -24.07
CA ASN A 112 2.17 -0.46 -24.00
C ASN A 112 1.30 -1.24 -25.00
N TRP A 113 1.70 -2.45 -25.40
CA TRP A 113 0.81 -3.37 -26.11
C TRP A 113 -0.15 -4.03 -25.12
N PHE A 114 -1.20 -4.68 -25.64
CA PHE A 114 -2.21 -5.33 -24.80
C PHE A 114 -1.60 -6.23 -23.72
N ILE A 115 -0.60 -7.06 -24.08
CA ILE A 115 0.10 -7.96 -23.15
C ILE A 115 0.86 -7.19 -22.07
N GLY A 116 1.54 -6.10 -22.44
CA GLY A 116 2.26 -5.25 -21.49
C GLY A 116 1.32 -4.55 -20.51
N ARG A 117 0.15 -4.08 -20.99
CA ARG A 117 -0.91 -3.51 -20.15
C ARG A 117 -1.51 -4.55 -19.21
N LEU A 118 -1.86 -5.72 -19.75
CA LEU A 118 -2.41 -6.83 -18.98
C LEU A 118 -1.46 -7.23 -17.86
N LEU A 119 -0.19 -7.45 -18.18
CA LEU A 119 0.83 -7.86 -17.23
C LEU A 119 1.08 -6.79 -16.17
N GLY A 120 1.30 -5.53 -16.58
CA GLY A 120 1.53 -4.40 -15.68
C GLY A 120 0.34 -4.19 -14.72
N ASN A 121 -0.87 -4.09 -15.25
CA ASN A 121 -2.07 -3.90 -14.43
C ASN A 121 -2.35 -5.11 -13.53
N THR A 122 -1.95 -6.33 -13.93
CA THR A 122 -2.04 -7.52 -13.07
C THR A 122 -1.10 -7.42 -11.87
N PHE A 123 0.14 -6.94 -12.05
CA PHE A 123 1.05 -6.69 -10.93
C PHE A 123 0.49 -5.63 -9.96
N TRP A 124 -0.11 -4.55 -10.48
CA TRP A 124 -0.81 -3.56 -9.66
C TRP A 124 -1.99 -4.13 -8.89
N LEU A 125 -2.86 -4.90 -9.56
CA LEU A 125 -3.99 -5.55 -8.91
C LEU A 125 -3.52 -6.53 -7.83
N ALA A 126 -2.53 -7.38 -8.13
CA ALA A 126 -1.98 -8.33 -7.18
C ALA A 126 -1.37 -7.61 -5.97
N SER A 127 -0.54 -6.61 -6.19
CA SER A 127 0.07 -5.78 -5.14
C SER A 127 -0.98 -5.16 -4.23
N PHE A 128 -2.03 -4.58 -4.81
CA PHE A 128 -3.14 -3.98 -4.07
C PHE A 128 -3.92 -5.02 -3.26
N ILE A 129 -4.25 -6.18 -3.84
CA ILE A 129 -4.94 -7.27 -3.13
C ILE A 129 -4.12 -7.73 -1.92
N TYR A 130 -2.81 -7.95 -2.10
CA TYR A 130 -1.93 -8.35 -1.01
C TYR A 130 -1.88 -7.28 0.09
N TYR A 131 -1.70 -6.01 -0.28
CA TYR A 131 -1.70 -4.90 0.67
C TYR A 131 -2.99 -4.88 1.50
N THR A 132 -4.15 -4.92 0.85
CA THR A 132 -5.46 -4.87 1.53
C THR A 132 -5.70 -6.10 2.40
N TYR A 133 -5.33 -7.29 1.92
CA TYR A 133 -5.53 -8.54 2.68
C TYR A 133 -4.67 -8.59 3.95
N ILE A 134 -3.39 -8.23 3.86
CA ILE A 134 -2.51 -8.19 5.04
C ILE A 134 -2.96 -7.10 6.02
N THR A 135 -3.39 -5.94 5.51
CA THR A 135 -3.96 -4.88 6.35
C THR A 135 -5.20 -5.38 7.12
N PHE A 136 -6.13 -6.06 6.42
CA PHE A 136 -7.28 -6.71 7.05
C PHE A 136 -6.86 -7.72 8.12
N LEU A 137 -5.87 -8.57 7.83
CA LEU A 137 -5.38 -9.59 8.76
C LEU A 137 -4.80 -8.95 10.03
N GLY A 138 -4.04 -7.86 9.89
CA GLY A 138 -3.53 -7.06 11.00
C GLY A 138 -4.66 -6.60 11.91
N TYR A 139 -5.60 -5.80 11.40
CA TYR A 139 -6.71 -5.29 12.22
C TYR A 139 -7.64 -6.38 12.78
N ARG A 140 -7.81 -7.51 12.08
CA ARG A 140 -8.59 -8.64 12.59
C ARG A 140 -7.98 -9.28 13.85
N ALA A 141 -6.68 -9.10 14.10
CA ALA A 141 -6.04 -9.59 15.32
C ALA A 141 -6.52 -8.88 16.59
N LEU A 142 -7.08 -7.66 16.47
CA LEU A 142 -7.60 -6.90 17.60
C LEU A 142 -9.04 -7.35 17.96
N PRO A 143 -9.27 -7.94 19.15
CA PRO A 143 -10.55 -8.58 19.47
C PRO A 143 -11.70 -7.57 19.66
N PHE A 144 -11.39 -6.31 19.98
CA PHE A 144 -12.36 -5.23 20.19
C PHE A 144 -12.85 -4.57 18.89
N LEU A 145 -12.25 -4.91 17.74
CA LEU A 145 -12.74 -4.46 16.43
C LEU A 145 -13.84 -5.39 15.92
N LYS A 146 -14.93 -4.80 15.42
CA LYS A 146 -16.00 -5.50 14.71
C LYS A 146 -16.00 -5.11 13.22
N ARG A 147 -16.60 -5.98 12.39
CA ARG A 147 -16.85 -5.71 10.97
C ARG A 147 -15.59 -5.34 10.16
N THR A 148 -14.42 -5.85 10.56
CA THR A 148 -13.15 -5.63 9.85
C THR A 148 -13.18 -6.14 8.40
N THR A 149 -14.13 -7.01 8.04
CA THR A 149 -14.38 -7.46 6.66
C THR A 149 -14.65 -6.33 5.67
N VAL A 150 -15.11 -5.16 6.14
CA VAL A 150 -15.27 -3.97 5.29
C VAL A 150 -13.93 -3.48 4.75
N LEU A 151 -12.82 -3.72 5.45
CA LEU A 151 -11.48 -3.42 4.94
C LEU A 151 -11.13 -4.19 3.66
N LEU A 152 -11.87 -5.25 3.31
CA LEU A 152 -11.69 -6.00 2.06
C LEU A 152 -12.46 -5.39 0.87
N TRP A 153 -13.45 -4.52 1.10
CA TRP A 153 -14.24 -3.91 0.02
C TRP A 153 -13.42 -3.16 -1.05
N PRO A 154 -12.29 -2.49 -0.72
CA PRO A 154 -11.43 -1.91 -1.73
C PRO A 154 -10.93 -2.91 -2.78
N ILE A 155 -10.82 -4.20 -2.47
CA ILE A 155 -10.43 -5.24 -3.45
C ILE A 155 -11.46 -5.33 -4.57
N THR A 156 -12.76 -5.31 -4.24
CA THR A 156 -13.82 -5.35 -5.24
C THR A 156 -13.75 -4.14 -6.16
N ALA A 157 -13.53 -2.95 -5.59
CA ALA A 157 -13.33 -1.72 -6.36
C ALA A 157 -12.09 -1.82 -7.27
N ALA A 158 -10.98 -2.38 -6.77
CA ALA A 158 -9.75 -2.56 -7.54
C ALA A 158 -9.93 -3.52 -8.73
N ILE A 159 -10.71 -4.60 -8.57
CA ILE A 159 -11.04 -5.51 -9.69
C ILE A 159 -11.84 -4.79 -10.77
N VAL A 160 -12.82 -3.96 -10.39
CA VAL A 160 -13.59 -3.15 -11.34
C VAL A 160 -12.68 -2.16 -12.07
N ILE A 161 -11.82 -1.44 -11.32
CA ILE A 161 -10.84 -0.50 -11.89
C ILE A 161 -9.88 -1.21 -12.85
N TYR A 162 -9.44 -2.43 -12.53
CA TYR A 162 -8.60 -3.25 -13.40
C TYR A 162 -9.31 -3.62 -14.72
N ILE A 163 -10.58 -4.02 -14.68
CA ILE A 163 -11.34 -4.33 -15.90
C ILE A 163 -11.50 -3.07 -16.75
N VAL A 164 -11.89 -1.95 -16.12
CA VAL A 164 -12.04 -0.65 -16.80
C VAL A 164 -10.72 -0.20 -17.41
N SER A 165 -9.60 -0.37 -16.73
CA SER A 165 -8.28 0.04 -17.24
C SER A 165 -7.88 -0.74 -18.48
N LEU A 166 -8.21 -2.03 -18.57
CA LEU A 166 -7.97 -2.81 -19.78
C LEU A 166 -8.83 -2.34 -20.96
N ILE A 167 -10.11 -2.03 -20.73
CA ILE A 167 -11.02 -1.54 -21.77
C ILE A 167 -10.58 -0.16 -22.27
N MET A 168 -10.21 0.73 -21.36
CA MET A 168 -9.76 2.10 -21.67
C MET A 168 -8.29 2.18 -22.13
N ASN A 169 -7.59 1.05 -22.20
CA ASN A 169 -6.17 0.97 -22.55
C ASN A 169 -5.24 1.76 -21.60
N TRP A 170 -5.62 1.89 -20.34
CA TRP A 170 -4.80 2.50 -19.30
C TRP A 170 -3.73 1.52 -18.78
N ASN A 171 -2.51 2.03 -18.61
CA ASN A 171 -1.37 1.27 -18.10
C ASN A 171 -0.80 2.00 -16.89
N PHE A 172 -1.04 1.47 -15.69
CA PHE A 172 -0.69 2.16 -14.45
C PHE A 172 0.83 2.32 -14.29
N THR A 173 1.61 1.32 -14.68
CA THR A 173 3.08 1.39 -14.65
C THR A 173 3.60 2.44 -15.62
N LEU A 174 3.05 2.49 -16.84
CA LEU A 174 3.46 3.51 -17.81
C LEU A 174 3.12 4.92 -17.31
N PHE A 175 1.92 5.11 -16.75
CA PHE A 175 1.51 6.39 -16.17
C PHE A 175 2.48 6.83 -15.06
N LEU A 176 2.86 5.92 -14.17
CA LEU A 176 3.81 6.20 -13.09
C LEU A 176 5.20 6.56 -13.63
N CYS A 177 5.72 5.81 -14.61
CA CYS A 177 7.01 6.14 -15.25
C CYS A 177 6.98 7.51 -15.94
N HIS A 178 5.89 7.84 -16.65
CA HIS A 178 5.72 9.14 -17.27
C HIS A 178 5.66 10.27 -16.24
N PHE A 179 4.97 10.07 -15.12
CA PHE A 179 4.93 11.03 -14.01
C PHE A 179 6.33 11.34 -13.47
N TYR A 180 7.14 10.31 -13.23
CA TYR A 180 8.51 10.52 -12.75
C TYR A 180 9.41 11.18 -13.79
N GLN A 181 9.31 10.78 -15.06
CA GLN A 181 10.07 11.43 -16.13
C GLN A 181 9.70 12.91 -16.23
N PHE A 182 8.40 13.24 -16.35
CA PHE A 182 7.94 14.63 -16.46
C PHE A 182 8.40 15.52 -15.30
N ARG A 183 8.52 14.97 -14.08
CA ARG A 183 8.96 15.73 -12.91
C ARG A 183 10.48 15.97 -12.88
N LEU A 184 11.28 15.12 -13.54
CA LEU A 184 12.75 15.16 -13.52
C LEU A 184 13.35 15.89 -14.74
N PHE A 185 12.51 16.35 -15.68
CA PHE A 185 12.86 17.15 -16.85
C PHE A 185 12.24 18.54 -16.74
#